data_AF-A0A6J5Y6Q6-F1
#
_entry.id   AF-A0A6J5Y6Q6-F1
#
_cell.length_a   1.000
_cell.length_b   1.000
_cell.length_c   1.000
_cell.angle_alpha   90.00
_cell.angle_beta   90.00
_cell.angle_gamma   90.00
#
_symmetry.space_group_name_H-M   'P 1'
#
loop_
_entity.id
_entity.type
_entity.pdbx_description
1 polymer ?
#
loop_
_entity_poly.entity_id
_entity_poly.type
_entity_poly.pdbx_seq_one_letter_code
_entity_poly.pdbx_strand_id
1 'polypeptide(L)'
;MERPVMIHRAILGSVERMVAVLLEDYKGKWPLWLSPRQAIVCPVSQISMRYAEEVRDQLCEAGYYVDVDTSDKTIQKKVREAQMAQYNYILVVGGEDVKNGHVGS
;
A
#
# COMPACT_ATOMS: atom_id res chain seq x y z
N MET A 1 11.67 -9.75 -56.03
CA MET A 1 10.42 -9.31 -55.39
C MET A 1 10.35 -9.97 -54.02
N GLU A 2 10.79 -9.25 -53.00
CA GLU A 2 10.83 -9.76 -51.62
C GLU A 2 9.47 -9.54 -50.97
N ARG A 3 8.88 -10.59 -50.40
CA ARG A 3 7.55 -10.51 -49.76
C ARG A 3 7.75 -10.08 -48.31
N PRO A 4 7.09 -9.01 -47.84
CA PRO A 4 7.22 -8.58 -46.46
C PRO A 4 6.57 -9.61 -45.53
N VAL A 5 7.29 -10.02 -44.49
CA VAL A 5 6.78 -10.88 -43.42
C VAL A 5 6.27 -9.98 -42.29
N MET A 6 4.98 -10.05 -42.00
CA MET A 6 4.37 -9.31 -40.90
C MET A 6 4.52 -10.12 -39.61
N ILE A 7 5.24 -9.58 -38.61
CA ILE A 7 5.34 -10.19 -37.28
C ILE A 7 4.37 -9.46 -36.35
N HIS A 8 3.28 -10.12 -35.95
CA HIS A 8 2.47 -9.67 -34.82
C HIS A 8 3.10 -10.17 -33.51
N ARG A 9 3.52 -9.25 -32.64
CA ARG A 9 3.96 -9.59 -31.27
C ARG A 9 3.04 -8.94 -30.25
N ALA A 10 2.45 -9.74 -29.37
CA ALA A 10 1.89 -9.29 -28.11
C ALA A 10 2.72 -9.93 -26.99
N ILE A 11 3.49 -9.13 -26.25
CA ILE A 11 4.46 -9.64 -25.26
C ILE A 11 3.75 -10.22 -24.03
N LEU A 12 2.56 -9.72 -23.70
CA LEU A 12 1.83 -10.05 -22.47
C LEU A 12 0.45 -10.67 -22.72
N GLY A 13 0.06 -10.89 -23.98
CA GLY A 13 -1.33 -11.25 -24.31
C GLY A 13 -2.30 -10.10 -24.00
N SER A 14 -3.49 -10.40 -23.46
CA SER A 14 -4.42 -9.37 -22.98
C SER A 14 -4.13 -9.01 -21.52
N VAL A 15 -4.46 -7.76 -21.13
CA VAL A 15 -4.24 -7.23 -19.78
C VAL A 15 -4.91 -8.11 -18.72
N GLU A 16 -6.10 -8.63 -19.02
CA GLU A 16 -6.86 -9.52 -18.14
C GLU A 16 -6.11 -10.82 -17.84
N ARG A 17 -5.44 -11.41 -18.83
CA ARG A 17 -4.63 -12.62 -18.63
C ARG A 17 -3.39 -12.33 -17.79
N MET A 18 -2.76 -11.18 -18.00
CA MET A 18 -1.63 -10.75 -17.17
C MET A 18 -2.07 -10.57 -15.71
N VAL A 19 -3.19 -9.89 -15.47
CA VAL A 19 -3.73 -9.68 -14.12
C VAL A 19 -4.10 -11.01 -13.44
N ALA A 20 -4.68 -11.97 -14.19
CA ALA A 20 -5.00 -13.29 -13.68
C ALA A 20 -3.74 -14.08 -13.24
N VAL A 21 -2.67 -14.05 -14.05
CA VAL A 21 -1.40 -14.71 -13.69
C VAL A 21 -0.75 -14.03 -12.47
N LEU A 22 -0.77 -12.70 -12.41
CA LEU A 22 -0.25 -11.97 -11.24
C LEU A 22 -1.06 -12.29 -9.98
N LEU A 23 -2.39 -12.39 -10.08
CA LEU A 23 -3.26 -12.79 -8.96
C LEU A 23 -2.88 -14.16 -8.38
N GLU A 24 -2.68 -15.15 -9.26
CA GLU A 24 -2.32 -16.51 -8.88
C GLU A 24 -0.92 -16.60 -8.27
N ASP A 25 0.06 -15.88 -8.84
CA ASP A 25 1.45 -15.91 -8.38
C ASP A 25 1.62 -15.20 -7.03
N TYR A 26 1.02 -14.02 -6.88
CA TYR A 26 1.15 -13.22 -5.66
C TYR A 26 0.26 -13.69 -4.50
N LYS A 27 -0.68 -14.62 -4.75
CA LYS A 27 -1.61 -15.16 -3.72
C LYS A 27 -2.32 -14.05 -2.92
N GLY A 28 -2.64 -12.93 -3.58
CA GLY A 28 -3.25 -11.75 -2.97
C GLY A 28 -2.27 -10.73 -2.33
N LYS A 29 -0.97 -11.02 -2.26
CA LYS A 29 0.08 -10.07 -1.84
C LYS A 29 0.65 -9.30 -3.03
N TRP A 30 -0.16 -8.37 -3.52
CA TRP A 30 0.20 -7.52 -4.65
C TRP A 30 1.52 -6.79 -4.43
N PRO A 31 2.36 -6.63 -5.47
CA PRO A 31 3.46 -5.68 -5.43
C PRO A 31 2.97 -4.28 -5.07
N LEU A 32 3.79 -3.50 -4.37
CA LEU A 32 3.43 -2.15 -3.92
C LEU A 32 2.85 -1.28 -5.05
N TRP A 33 3.43 -1.33 -6.24
CA TRP A 33 3.01 -0.52 -7.40
C TRP A 33 1.67 -0.94 -8.00
N LEU A 34 1.17 -2.13 -7.68
CA LEU A 34 -0.10 -2.67 -8.17
C LEU A 34 -1.16 -2.81 -7.06
N SER A 35 -0.74 -2.69 -5.80
CA SER A 35 -1.65 -2.91 -4.68
C SER A 35 -2.68 -1.78 -4.55
N PRO A 36 -3.98 -2.09 -4.42
CA PRO A 36 -4.99 -1.10 -4.10
C PRO A 36 -4.88 -0.58 -2.65
N ARG A 37 -4.09 -1.25 -1.81
CA ARG A 37 -3.84 -0.92 -0.40
C ARG A 37 -2.35 -0.89 -0.15
N GLN A 38 -1.72 0.24 -0.48
CA GLN A 38 -0.26 0.37 -0.43
C GLN A 38 0.21 0.53 1.02
N ALA A 39 -0.32 1.51 1.76
CA ALA A 39 0.02 1.66 3.17
C ALA A 39 -1.17 2.07 4.05
N ILE A 40 -1.02 1.86 5.35
CA ILE A 40 -1.93 2.37 6.38
C ILE A 40 -1.14 2.91 7.57
N VAL A 41 -1.57 4.04 8.12
CA VAL A 41 -1.02 4.64 9.33
C VAL A 41 -1.90 4.29 10.52
N CYS A 42 -1.31 3.72 11.57
CA CYS A 42 -1.97 3.32 12.79
C CYS A 42 -1.47 4.16 13.97
N PRO A 43 -2.20 5.23 14.36
CA PRO A 43 -1.84 6.02 15.52
C PRO A 43 -2.07 5.23 16.82
N VAL A 44 -1.09 5.32 17.74
CA VAL A 44 -1.10 4.66 19.06
C VAL A 44 -2.09 5.35 20.02
N SER A 45 -2.35 6.64 19.82
CA SER A 45 -3.27 7.44 20.64
C SER A 45 -3.97 8.53 19.84
N GLN A 46 -4.98 9.16 20.43
CA GLN A 46 -5.63 10.34 19.83
C GLN A 46 -4.69 11.54 19.68
N ILE A 47 -3.66 11.65 20.55
CA ILE A 47 -2.65 12.72 20.48
C ILE A 47 -1.83 12.62 19.19
N SER A 48 -1.54 11.39 18.74
CA SER A 48 -0.82 11.11 17.49
C SER A 48 -1.69 11.18 16.24
N MET A 49 -3.01 11.41 16.35
CA MET A 49 -3.92 11.38 15.20
C MET A 49 -3.56 12.43 14.16
N ARG A 50 -3.35 13.67 14.58
CA ARG A 50 -2.98 14.78 13.67
C ARG A 50 -1.68 14.49 12.92
N TYR A 51 -0.68 13.96 13.62
CA TYR A 51 0.59 13.59 12.99
C TYR A 51 0.42 12.39 12.04
N ALA A 52 -0.46 11.43 12.35
CA ALA A 52 -0.78 10.33 11.43
C ALA A 52 -1.44 10.84 10.13
N GLU A 53 -2.31 11.84 10.21
CA GLU A 53 -2.88 12.52 9.04
C GLU A 53 -1.81 13.25 8.22
N GLU A 54 -0.89 13.97 8.88
CA GLU A 54 0.25 14.64 8.23
C GLU A 54 1.16 13.64 7.50
N VAL A 55 1.46 12.49 8.11
CA VAL A 55 2.25 11.40 7.47
C VAL A 55 1.52 10.86 6.26
N ARG A 56 0.19 10.66 6.36
CA ARG A 56 -0.62 10.22 5.22
C ARG A 56 -0.59 11.25 4.10
N ASP A 57 -0.73 12.54 4.39
CA ASP A 57 -0.73 13.59 3.39
C ASP A 57 0.61 13.66 2.64
N GLN A 58 1.74 13.57 3.35
CA GLN A 58 3.07 13.53 2.73
C GLN A 58 3.25 12.32 1.79
N LEU A 59 2.77 11.15 2.19
CA LEU A 59 2.86 9.94 1.35
C LEU A 59 1.90 9.99 0.16
N CYS A 60 0.72 10.57 0.33
CA CYS A 60 -0.22 10.84 -0.77
C CYS A 60 0.35 11.83 -1.78
N GLU A 61 1.01 12.90 -1.34
CA GLU A 61 1.73 13.85 -2.21
C GLU A 61 2.88 13.16 -2.97
N ALA A 62 3.53 12.18 -2.36
CA ALA A 62 4.54 11.34 -3.02
C ALA A 62 3.95 10.30 -4.00
N GLY A 63 2.62 10.23 -4.15
CA GLY A 63 1.94 9.37 -5.11
C GLY A 63 1.55 7.98 -4.58
N TYR A 64 1.60 7.76 -3.26
CA TYR A 64 1.16 6.51 -2.64
C TYR A 64 -0.29 6.62 -2.12
N TYR A 65 -1.05 5.54 -2.23
CA TYR A 65 -2.34 5.39 -1.58
C TYR A 65 -2.16 4.97 -0.12
N VAL A 66 -2.48 5.87 0.81
CA VAL A 66 -2.29 5.66 2.26
C VAL A 66 -3.57 5.96 3.03
N ASP A 67 -4.02 4.99 3.83
CA ASP A 67 -5.14 5.14 4.76
C ASP A 67 -4.66 5.51 6.18
N VAL A 68 -5.55 6.02 7.03
CA VAL A 68 -5.31 6.23 8.47
C VAL A 68 -6.37 5.47 9.27
N ASP A 69 -5.95 4.65 10.24
CA ASP A 69 -6.87 3.98 11.15
C ASP A 69 -7.26 4.90 12.32
N THR A 70 -8.40 5.58 12.13
CA THR A 70 -8.98 6.52 13.11
C THR A 70 -9.77 5.84 14.24
N SER A 71 -9.80 4.51 14.29
CA SER A 71 -10.57 3.79 15.32
C SER A 71 -9.92 3.85 16.71
N ASP A 72 -10.73 3.75 17.77
CA ASP A 72 -10.25 3.67 19.17
C ASP A 72 -9.79 2.26 19.59
N LYS A 73 -9.35 1.43 18.62
CA LYS A 73 -8.86 0.08 18.87
C LYS A 73 -7.43 0.10 19.41
N THR A 74 -7.04 -0.96 20.12
CA THR A 74 -5.64 -1.15 20.52
C THR A 74 -4.74 -1.28 19.29
N ILE A 75 -3.49 -0.83 19.39
CA ILE A 75 -2.55 -0.88 18.26
C ILE A 75 -2.36 -2.31 17.73
N GLN A 76 -2.35 -3.33 18.60
CA GLN A 76 -2.25 -4.73 18.15
C GLN A 76 -3.44 -5.13 17.28
N LYS A 77 -4.65 -4.64 17.61
CA LYS A 77 -5.85 -4.93 16.83
C LYS A 77 -5.80 -4.21 15.48
N LYS A 78 -5.38 -2.94 15.45
CA LYS A 78 -5.21 -2.16 14.20
C LYS A 78 -4.21 -2.84 13.26
N VAL A 79 -3.02 -3.19 13.77
CA VAL A 79 -1.98 -3.89 12.99
C VAL A 79 -2.48 -5.23 12.47
N ARG A 80 -3.18 -6.01 13.29
CA ARG A 80 -3.74 -7.29 12.86
C ARG A 80 -4.80 -7.14 11.76
N GLU A 81 -5.70 -6.16 11.90
CA GLU A 81 -6.72 -5.87 10.87
C GLU A 81 -6.07 -5.41 9.56
N ALA A 82 -5.05 -4.56 9.64
CA ALA A 82 -4.28 -4.13 8.47
C ALA A 82 -3.53 -5.30 7.78
N GLN A 83 -2.94 -6.21 8.55
CA GLN A 83 -2.32 -7.43 8.00
C GLN A 83 -3.36 -8.32 7.31
N MET A 84 -4.53 -8.52 7.92
CA MET A 84 -5.62 -9.30 7.30
C MET A 84 -6.18 -8.62 6.04
N ALA A 85 -6.20 -7.29 6.01
CA ALA A 85 -6.59 -6.50 4.84
C ALA A 85 -5.51 -6.45 3.73
N GLN A 86 -4.35 -7.07 3.96
CA GLN A 86 -3.22 -7.17 3.03
C GLN A 86 -2.63 -5.82 2.61
N TYR A 87 -2.49 -4.86 3.54
CA TYR A 87 -1.66 -3.68 3.29
C TYR A 87 -0.19 -4.10 3.07
N ASN A 88 0.52 -3.39 2.20
CA ASN A 88 1.95 -3.68 1.97
C ASN A 88 2.79 -3.14 3.13
N TYR A 89 2.45 -1.95 3.62
CA TYR A 89 3.10 -1.30 4.75
C TYR A 89 2.10 -0.87 5.81
N ILE A 90 2.50 -1.04 7.07
CA ILE A 90 1.72 -0.64 8.24
C ILE A 90 2.64 0.25 9.07
N LEU A 91 2.31 1.54 9.12
CA LEU A 91 3.12 2.55 9.79
C LEU A 91 2.53 2.80 11.17
N VAL A 92 3.31 2.58 12.23
CA VAL A 92 2.83 2.83 13.60
C VAL A 92 3.35 4.18 14.07
N VAL A 93 2.45 5.02 14.56
CA VAL A 93 2.78 6.39 14.94
C VAL A 93 2.45 6.65 16.41
N GLY A 94 3.48 6.90 17.21
CA GLY A 94 3.39 7.13 18.66
C GLY A 94 3.48 8.60 19.07
N GLY A 95 3.33 8.87 20.37
CA GLY A 95 3.48 10.22 20.94
C GLY A 95 4.92 10.75 20.96
N GLU A 96 5.92 9.85 20.98
CA GLU A 96 7.33 10.23 20.87
C GLU A 96 7.73 10.61 19.43
N ASP A 97 7.10 9.98 18.45
CA ASP A 97 7.30 10.27 17.02
C ASP A 97 6.90 11.72 16.68
N VAL A 98 5.84 12.23 17.32
CA VAL A 98 5.40 13.64 17.22
C VAL A 98 6.50 14.61 17.66
N LYS A 99 7.35 14.23 18.63
CA LYS A 99 8.43 15.09 19.12
C LYS A 99 9.67 15.07 18.24
N ASN A 100 9.87 13.98 17.50
CA ASN A 100 11.12 13.72 16.78
C ASN A 100 10.96 13.75 15.25
N GLY A 101 9.75 13.84 14.69
CA GLY A 101 9.51 13.82 13.24
C GLY A 101 9.91 12.50 12.57
N HIS A 102 10.02 11.42 13.34
CA HIS A 102 10.34 10.07 12.86
C HIS A 102 9.09 9.21 12.91
N VAL A 103 9.01 8.17 12.07
CA VAL A 103 7.93 7.15 12.12
C VAL A 103 8.59 5.82 12.42
N GLY A 104 8.20 5.15 13.50
CA GLY A 104 8.66 3.80 13.81
C GLY A 104 8.11 2.79 12.78
N SER A 105 9.01 2.02 12.15
CA SER A 105 8.65 0.89 11.28
C SER A 105 7.99 -0.26 12.04
#